data_AF-A0A9P1ASS7-F1
#
_entry.id   AF-A0A9P1ASS7-F1
#
_cell.length_a   1.000
_cell.length_b   1.000
_cell.length_c   1.000
_cell.angle_alpha   90.00
_cell.angle_beta   90.00
_cell.angle_gamma   90.00
#
_symmetry.space_group_name_H-M   'P 1'
#
loop_
_entity.id
_entity.type
_entity.pdbx_description
1 polymer ?
#
loop_
_entity_poly.entity_id
_entity_poly.type
_entity_poly.pdbx_seq_one_letter_code
_entity_poly.pdbx_strand_id
1 'polypeptide(L)'
;MERERGGFGAERAGIGKFKFCGGGGPPEPLSTDNKGAQLMVKMGWSSGKGLGSQESGIIHPVSGGEVRDRNDQFSGLGRTLDPYEQFRKQRSGTYHDRTTFGRK
;
A
#
# COMPACT_ATOMS: atom_id res chain seq x y z
N MET A 1 -53.75 26.72 2.42
CA MET A 1 -53.42 25.28 2.50
C MET A 1 -52.34 25.02 1.48
N GLU A 2 -51.08 24.96 1.88
CA GLU A 2 -50.00 24.41 1.05
C GLU A 2 -48.88 23.96 2.00
N ARG A 3 -48.72 22.64 2.12
CA ARG A 3 -47.63 21.99 2.86
C ARG A 3 -46.66 21.48 1.82
N GLU A 4 -45.56 22.20 1.61
CA GLU A 4 -44.43 21.74 0.80
C GLU A 4 -43.49 20.88 1.66
N ARG A 5 -42.94 19.85 1.03
CA ARG A 5 -42.46 18.60 1.63
C ARG A 5 -41.03 18.74 2.16
N GLY A 6 -40.80 18.31 3.40
CA GLY A 6 -39.45 18.11 3.94
C GLY A 6 -38.74 16.97 3.21
N GLY A 7 -37.76 17.31 2.37
CA GLY A 7 -36.82 16.36 1.79
C GLY A 7 -35.77 15.98 2.83
N PHE A 8 -35.89 14.77 3.40
CA PHE A 8 -34.81 14.15 4.17
C PHE A 8 -33.68 13.79 3.20
N GLY A 9 -32.67 14.66 3.14
CA GLY A 9 -31.40 14.37 2.47
C GLY A 9 -30.70 13.23 3.20
N ALA A 10 -30.86 12.01 2.69
CA ALA A 10 -30.08 10.86 3.12
C ALA A 10 -28.62 11.08 2.69
N GLU A 11 -27.82 11.59 3.64
CA GLU A 11 -26.38 11.62 3.56
C GLU A 11 -25.88 10.18 3.35
N ARG A 12 -25.43 9.88 2.13
CA ARG A 12 -24.68 8.65 1.86
C ARG A 12 -23.32 8.80 2.53
N ALA A 13 -23.21 8.34 3.77
CA ALA A 13 -21.94 8.11 4.44
C ALA A 13 -21.10 7.19 3.55
N GLY A 14 -20.12 7.77 2.86
CA GLY A 14 -19.16 7.05 2.05
C GLY A 14 -18.36 6.11 2.93
N ILE A 15 -18.33 4.84 2.53
CA ILE A 15 -17.39 3.81 2.95
C ILE A 15 -16.00 4.44 3.11
N GLY A 16 -15.53 4.51 4.35
CA GLY A 16 -14.31 5.20 4.75
C GLY A 16 -13.11 4.76 3.91
N LYS A 17 -12.38 5.74 3.38
CA LYS A 17 -11.05 5.53 2.81
C LYS A 17 -10.15 5.00 3.92
N PHE A 18 -9.97 3.68 3.99
CA PHE A 18 -8.89 3.07 4.76
C PHE A 18 -7.56 3.51 4.12
N LYS A 19 -6.94 4.52 4.73
CA LYS A 19 -5.60 4.95 4.39
C LYS A 19 -4.64 3.89 4.92
N PHE A 20 -4.28 2.94 4.07
CA PHE A 20 -3.06 2.17 4.27
C PHE A 20 -1.92 3.18 4.43
N CYS A 21 -1.08 2.97 5.43
CA CYS A 21 0.07 3.78 5.79
C CYS A 21 1.12 3.79 4.66
N GLY A 22 0.80 4.49 3.57
CA GLY A 22 1.71 4.83 2.48
C GLY A 22 2.02 6.32 2.56
N GLY A 23 3.18 6.65 3.11
CA GLY A 23 3.75 8.00 3.09
C GLY A 23 4.04 8.55 4.47
N GLY A 24 5.33 8.66 4.81
CA GLY A 24 5.77 9.48 5.95
C GLY A 24 7.01 8.94 6.63
N GLY A 25 8.19 9.42 6.19
CA GLY A 25 9.45 9.40 6.94
C GLY A 25 9.90 8.07 7.57
N PRO A 26 11.04 8.06 8.29
CA PRO A 26 11.24 7.03 9.29
C PRO A 26 10.11 7.16 10.32
N PRO A 27 9.37 6.09 10.62
CA PRO A 27 8.26 6.18 11.55
C PRO A 27 8.77 6.54 12.93
N GLU A 28 8.01 7.42 13.59
CA GLU A 28 8.28 7.81 14.95
C GLU A 28 8.31 6.58 15.87
N PRO A 29 9.16 6.60 16.92
CA PRO A 29 9.24 5.49 17.86
C PRO A 29 7.87 5.21 18.50
N LEU A 30 7.65 3.95 18.88
CA LEU A 30 6.43 3.51 19.55
C LEU A 30 6.15 4.36 20.80
N SER A 31 5.02 5.08 20.80
CA SER A 31 4.57 5.87 21.95
C SER A 31 4.27 5.00 23.17
N THR A 32 4.52 5.52 24.37
CA THR A 32 4.27 4.87 25.66
C THR A 32 2.78 4.63 25.94
N ASP A 33 1.89 5.34 25.26
CA ASP A 33 0.45 5.15 25.38
C ASP A 33 -0.02 3.88 24.65
N ASN A 34 0.83 3.34 23.77
CA ASN A 34 0.55 2.12 23.04
C ASN A 34 0.64 0.91 23.97
N LYS A 35 -0.45 0.13 24.06
CA LYS A 35 -0.51 -1.09 24.87
C LYS A 35 0.56 -2.11 24.47
N GLY A 36 0.87 -2.24 23.19
CA GLY A 36 1.94 -3.10 22.69
C GLY A 36 3.31 -2.66 23.20
N ALA A 37 3.60 -1.36 23.18
CA ALA A 37 4.84 -0.82 23.75
C ALA A 37 4.94 -1.09 25.26
N GLN A 38 3.84 -0.90 26.00
CA GLN A 38 3.80 -1.22 27.44
C GLN A 38 4.06 -2.70 27.73
N LEU A 39 3.52 -3.60 26.90
CA LEU A 39 3.76 -5.04 27.03
C LEU A 39 5.21 -5.40 26.70
N MET A 40 5.80 -4.80 25.67
CA MET A 40 7.21 -5.03 25.35
C MET A 40 8.14 -4.58 26.49
N VAL A 41 7.87 -3.42 27.09
CA VAL A 41 8.61 -2.94 28.27
C VAL A 41 8.47 -3.90 29.45
N LYS A 42 7.27 -4.43 29.68
CA LYS A 42 7.06 -5.47 30.71
C LYS A 42 7.84 -6.76 30.45
N MET A 43 8.13 -7.08 29.19
CA MET A 43 8.98 -8.22 28.80
C MET A 43 10.48 -7.88 28.83
N GLY A 44 10.87 -6.70 29.31
CA GLY A 44 12.26 -6.28 29.44
C GLY A 44 12.83 -5.57 28.22
N TRP A 45 12.02 -5.26 27.21
CA TRP A 45 12.48 -4.45 26.08
C TRP A 45 12.55 -2.96 26.45
N SER A 46 13.54 -2.25 25.93
CA SER A 46 13.68 -0.80 26.12
C SER A 46 13.41 -0.04 24.83
N SER A 47 12.68 1.07 24.93
CA SER A 47 12.34 1.91 23.79
C SER A 47 13.61 2.41 23.08
N GLY A 48 13.66 2.25 21.76
CA GLY A 48 14.77 2.72 20.92
C GLY A 48 15.93 1.71 20.76
N LYS A 49 15.82 0.51 21.32
CA LYS A 49 16.82 -0.56 21.16
C LYS A 49 16.35 -1.70 20.27
N GLY A 50 17.31 -2.36 19.62
CA GLY A 50 17.06 -3.55 18.81
C GLY A 50 16.59 -4.73 19.67
N LEU A 51 15.81 -5.62 19.09
CA LEU A 51 15.35 -6.84 19.77
C LEU A 51 16.44 -7.92 19.79
N GLY A 52 16.30 -8.91 20.67
CA GLY A 52 17.22 -10.04 20.79
C GLY A 52 18.24 -9.90 21.92
N SER A 53 18.94 -11.00 22.25
CA SER A 53 19.79 -11.07 23.44
C SER A 53 20.95 -10.08 23.47
N GLN A 54 21.44 -9.67 22.29
CA GLN A 54 22.53 -8.69 22.15
C GLN A 54 22.01 -7.36 21.58
N GLU A 55 20.69 -7.13 21.60
CA GLU A 55 20.07 -5.93 21.03
C GLU A 55 20.40 -5.72 19.52
N SER A 56 20.78 -6.80 18.83
CA SER A 56 21.27 -6.79 17.44
C SER A 56 20.14 -6.74 16.40
N GLY A 57 18.89 -6.82 16.83
CA GLY A 57 17.72 -6.73 15.98
C GLY A 57 17.58 -5.36 15.32
N ILE A 58 16.87 -5.33 14.21
CA ILE A 58 16.62 -4.10 13.44
C ILE A 58 15.79 -3.13 14.30
N ILE A 59 16.29 -1.91 14.49
CA ILE A 59 15.65 -0.85 15.29
C ILE A 59 14.58 -0.13 14.46
N HIS A 60 14.92 0.25 13.24
CA HIS A 60 14.02 0.96 12.34
C HIS A 60 13.28 -0.03 11.45
N PRO A 61 11.96 0.15 11.24
CA PRO A 61 11.24 -0.74 10.37
C PRO A 61 11.77 -0.65 8.95
N VAL A 62 11.74 -1.78 8.26
CA VAL A 62 12.17 -1.89 6.87
C VAL A 62 11.04 -1.36 5.99
N SER A 63 11.41 -0.57 4.98
CA SER A 63 10.44 -0.10 3.97
C SER A 63 9.85 -1.30 3.23
N GLY A 64 8.53 -1.28 2.99
CA GLY A 64 7.82 -2.33 2.24
C GLY A 64 8.19 -2.42 0.76
N GLY A 65 9.07 -1.54 0.28
CA GLY A 65 9.51 -1.46 -1.11
C GLY A 65 8.53 -0.70 -2.01
N GLU A 66 8.83 -0.70 -3.31
CA GLU A 66 8.02 -0.03 -4.32
C GLU A 66 6.78 -0.86 -4.65
N VAL A 67 5.60 -0.25 -4.58
CA VAL A 67 4.36 -0.87 -5.05
C VAL A 67 4.37 -0.82 -6.58
N ARG A 68 4.17 -1.96 -7.24
CA ARG A 68 4.09 -2.06 -8.70
C ARG A 68 2.92 -1.22 -9.23
N ASP A 69 3.17 -0.45 -10.29
CA ASP A 69 2.11 0.22 -11.04
C ASP A 69 1.19 -0.79 -11.70
N ARG A 70 -0.07 -0.39 -11.95
CA ARG A 70 -1.11 -1.27 -12.51
C ARG A 70 -0.70 -1.92 -13.83
N ASN A 71 0.14 -1.23 -14.61
CA ASN A 71 0.65 -1.73 -15.90
C ASN A 71 1.75 -2.79 -15.74
N ASP A 72 2.46 -2.77 -14.61
CA ASP A 72 3.57 -3.68 -14.29
C ASP A 72 3.22 -4.67 -13.18
N GLN A 73 1.96 -4.70 -12.74
CA GLN A 73 1.49 -5.61 -11.70
C GLN A 73 1.68 -7.08 -12.06
N PHE A 74 1.59 -7.41 -13.36
CA PHE A 74 1.78 -8.76 -13.88
C PHE A 74 3.15 -8.96 -14.55
N SER A 75 3.99 -7.92 -14.57
CA SER A 75 5.35 -8.01 -15.10
C SER A 75 6.22 -8.81 -14.14
N GLY A 76 7.01 -9.75 -14.69
CA GLY A 76 7.99 -10.51 -13.91
C GLY A 76 9.08 -9.60 -13.33
N LEU A 77 9.70 -10.05 -12.23
CA LEU A 77 10.86 -9.39 -11.64
C LEU A 77 12.02 -9.33 -12.64
N GLY A 78 12.73 -8.20 -12.69
CA GLY A 78 13.87 -8.03 -13.60
C GLY A 78 13.51 -7.79 -15.06
N ARG A 79 12.24 -7.51 -15.38
CA ARG A 79 11.83 -7.12 -16.74
C ARG A 79 12.45 -5.78 -17.11
N THR A 80 13.43 -5.81 -18.01
CA THR A 80 13.91 -4.62 -18.70
C THR A 80 12.96 -4.29 -19.85
N LEU A 81 12.67 -3.01 -20.07
CA LEU A 81 11.87 -2.58 -21.22
C LEU A 81 12.68 -2.87 -22.49
N ASP A 82 12.19 -3.77 -23.35
CA ASP A 82 12.86 -4.05 -24.62
C ASP A 82 12.81 -2.78 -25.49
N PRO A 83 13.96 -2.27 -25.99
CA PRO A 83 14.01 -1.08 -26.84
C PRO A 83 13.06 -1.10 -28.04
N TYR A 84 12.70 -2.29 -28.53
CA TYR A 84 11.83 -2.47 -29.70
C TYR A 84 10.39 -2.85 -29.33
N GLU A 85 10.03 -2.93 -28.05
CA GLU A 85 8.67 -3.31 -27.63
C GLU A 85 7.61 -2.33 -28.16
N GLN A 86 7.91 -1.02 -28.12
CA GLN A 86 7.04 0.01 -28.66
C GLN A 86 6.91 -0.08 -30.18
N PHE A 87 8.01 -0.36 -30.87
CA PHE A 87 8.00 -0.56 -32.32
C PHE A 87 7.15 -1.78 -32.71
N ARG A 88 7.28 -2.89 -31.99
CA ARG A 88 6.47 -4.10 -32.22
C ARG A 88 4.99 -3.85 -31.93
N LYS A 89 4.66 -3.12 -30.85
CA LYS A 89 3.29 -2.67 -30.56
C LYS A 89 2.70 -1.82 -31.69
N GLN A 90 3.49 -0.91 -32.26
CA GLN A 90 3.02 0.05 -33.26
C GLN A 90 2.93 -0.54 -34.67
N ARG A 91 3.75 -1.56 -35.00
CA ARG A 91 3.82 -2.18 -36.33
C ARG A 91 3.09 -3.51 -36.47
N SER A 92 2.77 -4.18 -35.35
CA SER A 92 2.08 -5.48 -35.38
C SER A 92 0.59 -5.32 -35.07
N GLY A 93 -0.25 -5.60 -36.07
CA GLY A 93 -1.71 -5.63 -35.90
C GLY A 93 -2.21 -6.73 -34.94
N THR A 94 -1.40 -7.75 -34.66
CA THR A 94 -1.77 -8.92 -33.83
C THR A 94 -1.19 -8.89 -32.42
N TYR A 95 -0.42 -7.85 -32.06
CA TYR A 95 0.30 -7.80 -30.79
C TYR A 95 -0.64 -7.64 -29.57
N HIS A 96 -1.74 -6.92 -29.74
CA HIS A 96 -2.70 -6.68 -28.66
C HIS A 96 -3.61 -7.88 -28.36
N ASP A 97 -3.76 -8.82 -29.30
CA ASP A 97 -4.72 -9.94 -29.19
C ASP A 97 -4.29 -11.03 -28.20
N ARG A 98 -3.00 -11.15 -27.89
CA ARG A 98 -2.54 -12.19 -26.93
C ARG A 98 -2.78 -11.81 -25.47
N THR A 99 -2.90 -10.51 -25.16
CA THR A 99 -3.07 -10.02 -23.78
C THR A 99 -4.53 -9.83 -23.36
N THR A 100 -5.49 -9.98 -24.28
CA THR A 100 -6.92 -9.71 -24.05
C THR A 100 -7.77 -10.96 -23.78
N PHE A 101 -7.17 -12.15 -23.70
CA PHE A 101 -7.86 -13.41 -23.32
C PHE A 101 -8.26 -13.40 -21.82
N GLY A 102 -9.25 -12.61 -21.43
CA GLY A 102 -9.72 -12.58 -20.05
C GLY A 102 -10.82 -11.58 -19.69
N ARG A 103 -11.48 -10.93 -20.66
CA ARG A 103 -12.69 -10.14 -20.39
C ARG A 103 -13.92 -10.88 -20.93
N LYS A 104 -14.55 -11.69 -20.08
CA LYS A 104 -15.93 -12.14 -20.20
C LYS A 104 -16.63 -11.82 -18.88
#